data_AF-A0A662J9Z4-F1
#
_entry.id   AF-A0A662J9Z4-F1
#
_cell.length_a   1.000
_cell.length_b   1.000
_cell.length_c   1.000
_cell.angle_alpha   90.00
_cell.angle_beta   90.00
_cell.angle_gamma   90.00
#
_symmetry.space_group_name_H-M   'P 1'
#
loop_
_entity.id
_entity.type
_entity.pdbx_description
1 polymer ?
#
loop_
_entity_poly.entity_id
_entity_poly.type
_entity_poly.pdbx_seq_one_letter_code
_entity_poly.pdbx_strand_id
1 'polypeptide(L)'
;MVPEFMKKYGYDIALLARSYYEYFQRVENIAPYYEYDGIYVVLGAEGKYKYGDIEWNWIRYGDGEPVVTGVSPYKLFEYRARGDLIEELERRIKSYERDGYKPMTVGEFVKSLKESGIVPEKLGPILEGAWEMKRCRGVYQWMGYYYNPYEMDVEIRSLTYTSRKYVLAAMTLVKWAEKRDVDLAMERELLNKAIKRQLLAEVSDSTGWRPTFVEVGYSINESHMAIYYSLRIIESIKRKCNLKGKVLIDTWSGDVKPAEETKVKRKEVTLPLNIEWVGGEVEHHCYILSDDEYLIQVKIRPRGKVSGMKIPLAKDYIFYSPSLADDRIERIYLNDYACDKIYLPLPNGLLGIEEKTFIVKNNEKMHLAVTIDKNNKYIGFLVENVPPHRTFDWEFYIIKDEKKALRRAIELNVYPKVIV
;
A
#
# COMPACT_ATOMS: atom_id res chain seq x y z
N MET A 1 7.51 9.56 7.31
CA MET A 1 6.03 9.63 7.27
C MET A 1 5.53 10.54 6.15
N VAL A 2 4.26 10.43 5.77
CA VAL A 2 3.64 11.24 4.70
C VAL A 2 3.91 12.75 4.85
N PRO A 3 3.76 13.40 6.03
CA PRO A 3 4.10 14.82 6.19
C PRO A 3 5.56 15.16 5.90
N GLU A 4 6.51 14.30 6.30
CA GLU A 4 7.94 14.50 6.00
C GLU A 4 8.21 14.37 4.51
N PHE A 5 7.59 13.38 3.85
CA PHE A 5 7.67 13.22 2.40
C PHE A 5 7.11 14.47 1.70
N MET A 6 5.93 14.93 2.08
CA MET A 6 5.32 16.15 1.54
C MET A 6 6.26 17.36 1.67
N LYS A 7 6.77 17.64 2.87
CA LYS A 7 7.69 18.75 3.12
C LYS A 7 8.97 18.66 2.27
N LYS A 8 9.54 17.45 2.16
CA LYS A 8 10.75 17.20 1.35
C LYS A 8 10.57 17.61 -0.11
N TYR A 9 9.35 17.47 -0.66
CA TYR A 9 9.04 17.81 -2.04
C TYR A 9 8.30 19.15 -2.20
N GLY A 10 8.25 19.97 -1.13
CA GLY A 10 7.66 21.31 -1.18
C GLY A 10 6.14 21.35 -1.14
N TYR A 11 5.48 20.27 -0.70
CA TYR A 11 4.04 20.25 -0.45
C TYR A 11 3.75 20.62 1.01
N ASP A 12 2.82 21.55 1.21
CA ASP A 12 2.42 22.08 2.53
C ASP A 12 0.92 21.96 2.82
N ILE A 13 0.11 21.57 1.83
CA ILE A 13 -1.34 21.37 1.94
C ILE A 13 -1.73 19.97 1.48
N ALA A 14 -2.52 19.27 2.29
CA ALA A 14 -3.15 17.99 1.96
C ALA A 14 -4.67 18.13 1.90
N LEU A 15 -5.30 17.33 1.05
CA LEU A 15 -6.75 17.15 1.01
C LEU A 15 -7.08 15.75 1.52
N LEU A 16 -7.98 15.66 2.48
CA LEU A 16 -8.37 14.40 3.11
C LEU A 16 -9.89 14.22 3.01
N ALA A 17 -10.36 13.02 2.64
CA ALA A 17 -11.79 12.76 2.67
C ALA A 17 -12.30 12.82 4.13
N ARG A 18 -13.39 13.57 4.35
CA ARG A 18 -14.05 13.68 5.65
C ARG A 18 -14.39 12.29 6.21
N SER A 19 -14.97 11.42 5.39
CA SER A 19 -15.41 10.08 5.82
C SER A 19 -14.24 9.17 6.20
N TYR A 20 -13.06 9.35 5.58
CA TYR A 20 -11.82 8.71 6.01
C TYR A 20 -11.39 9.20 7.41
N TYR A 21 -11.42 10.51 7.66
CA TYR A 21 -11.05 11.04 8.98
C TYR A 21 -12.05 10.61 10.07
N GLU A 22 -13.35 10.66 9.77
CA GLU A 22 -14.43 10.22 10.66
C GLU A 22 -14.44 8.71 10.97
N TYR A 23 -13.68 7.92 10.21
CA TYR A 23 -13.46 6.53 10.56
C TYR A 23 -12.54 6.41 11.77
N PHE A 24 -11.46 7.19 11.77
CA PHE A 24 -10.44 7.15 12.82
C PHE A 24 -10.78 8.05 14.00
N GLN A 25 -11.51 9.14 13.78
CA GLN A 25 -11.78 10.16 14.79
C GLN A 25 -13.28 10.44 14.90
N ARG A 26 -13.74 10.82 16.10
CA ARG A 26 -15.10 11.34 16.29
C ARG A 26 -15.08 12.83 16.01
N VAL A 27 -15.76 13.25 14.95
CA VAL A 27 -15.80 14.65 14.51
C VAL A 27 -17.22 15.15 14.58
N GLU A 28 -17.49 16.07 15.51
CA GLU A 28 -18.81 16.69 15.64
C GLU A 28 -18.92 17.94 14.76
N ASN A 29 -17.86 18.76 14.75
CA ASN A 29 -17.79 20.00 13.98
C ASN A 29 -16.55 19.98 13.08
N ILE A 30 -16.70 20.48 11.87
CA ILE A 30 -15.59 20.56 10.90
C ILE A 30 -14.99 21.95 10.96
N ALA A 31 -13.71 22.02 11.30
CA ALA A 31 -12.92 23.22 11.12
C ALA A 31 -12.63 23.47 9.62
N PRO A 32 -12.44 24.73 9.19
CA PRO A 32 -12.11 25.05 7.81
C PRO A 32 -10.83 24.35 7.33
N TYR A 33 -9.87 24.18 8.25
CA TYR A 33 -8.63 23.45 8.03
C TYR A 33 -7.96 23.07 9.35
N TYR A 34 -7.05 22.13 9.26
CA TYR A 34 -6.32 21.54 10.38
C TYR A 34 -4.81 21.60 10.14
N GLU A 35 -4.03 21.33 11.17
CA GLU A 35 -2.59 21.10 11.10
C GLU A 35 -2.25 19.68 11.55
N TYR A 36 -1.43 18.98 10.76
CA TYR A 36 -0.89 17.66 11.07
C TYR A 36 0.60 17.63 10.77
N ASP A 37 1.43 17.57 11.83
CA ASP A 37 2.88 17.61 11.74
C ASP A 37 3.41 18.71 10.80
N GLY A 38 2.87 19.93 10.90
CA GLY A 38 3.26 21.07 10.06
C GLY A 38 2.82 21.00 8.59
N ILE A 39 1.84 20.15 8.26
CA ILE A 39 1.09 20.18 6.99
C ILE A 39 -0.32 20.68 7.28
N TYR A 40 -0.82 21.59 6.44
CA TYR A 40 -2.21 22.02 6.51
C TYR A 40 -3.11 20.98 5.85
N VAL A 41 -4.21 20.62 6.51
CA VAL A 41 -5.14 19.60 6.03
C VAL A 41 -6.53 20.19 5.89
N VAL A 42 -7.12 20.06 4.70
CA VAL A 42 -8.51 20.41 4.46
C VAL A 42 -9.32 19.12 4.36
N LEU A 43 -10.44 19.05 5.09
CA LEU A 43 -11.38 17.94 4.97
C LEU A 43 -12.35 18.19 3.82
N GLY A 44 -12.30 17.33 2.82
CA GLY A 44 -13.19 17.36 1.67
C GLY A 44 -14.38 16.41 1.83
N ALA A 45 -15.58 16.94 1.61
CA ALA A 45 -16.82 16.19 1.45
C ALA A 45 -17.86 17.08 0.81
N GLU A 46 -18.76 16.51 0.00
CA GLU A 46 -19.83 17.28 -0.64
C GLU A 46 -20.68 18.06 0.37
N GLY A 47 -21.14 19.25 -0.04
CA GLY A 47 -22.05 20.07 0.74
C GLY A 47 -21.45 21.36 1.27
N LYS A 48 -22.31 22.12 1.94
CA LYS A 48 -22.03 23.45 2.50
C LYS A 48 -21.67 23.32 3.97
N TYR A 49 -20.65 24.06 4.37
CA TYR A 49 -20.06 24.06 5.70
C TYR A 49 -19.97 25.49 6.22
N LYS A 50 -20.01 25.61 7.55
CA LYS A 50 -19.88 26.88 8.25
C LYS A 50 -19.06 26.72 9.52
N TYR A 51 -18.15 27.65 9.75
CA TYR A 51 -17.37 27.75 10.99
C TYR A 51 -17.20 29.23 11.33
N GLY A 52 -17.90 29.68 12.39
CA GLY A 52 -18.03 31.11 12.67
C GLY A 52 -18.62 31.86 11.48
N ASP A 53 -17.89 32.87 11.00
CA ASP A 53 -18.27 33.71 9.86
C ASP A 53 -17.80 33.16 8.50
N ILE A 54 -17.15 31.99 8.50
CA ILE A 54 -16.59 31.39 7.29
C ILE A 54 -17.58 30.37 6.76
N GLU A 55 -17.99 30.54 5.51
CA GLU A 55 -18.80 29.56 4.79
C GLU A 55 -18.04 29.06 3.56
N TRP A 56 -18.04 27.75 3.35
CA TRP A 56 -17.47 27.13 2.15
C TRP A 56 -18.35 25.99 1.69
N ASN A 57 -18.25 25.63 0.42
CA ASN A 57 -19.06 24.57 -0.16
C ASN A 57 -18.27 23.77 -1.19
N TRP A 58 -18.32 22.44 -1.05
CA TRP A 58 -17.84 21.52 -2.07
C TRP A 58 -19.00 21.17 -3.00
N ILE A 59 -19.07 21.82 -4.17
CA ILE A 59 -20.10 21.55 -5.19
C ILE A 59 -20.08 20.07 -5.60
N ARG A 60 -18.87 19.52 -5.69
CA ARG A 60 -18.54 18.11 -5.90
C ARG A 60 -17.24 17.79 -5.15
N TYR A 61 -17.15 16.59 -4.58
CA TYR A 61 -15.91 16.03 -4.04
C TYR A 61 -15.72 14.61 -4.59
N GLY A 62 -14.51 14.28 -5.06
CA GLY A 62 -14.22 13.04 -5.79
C GLY A 62 -14.37 13.20 -7.31
N ASP A 63 -14.76 12.13 -8.00
CA ASP A 63 -14.84 12.05 -9.46
C ASP A 63 -15.66 13.20 -10.06
N GLY A 64 -15.04 13.95 -10.98
CA GLY A 64 -15.65 15.11 -11.64
C GLY A 64 -16.47 14.73 -12.88
N GLU A 65 -16.15 13.61 -13.50
CA GLU A 65 -16.78 13.12 -14.73
C GLU A 65 -18.29 12.90 -14.55
N PRO A 66 -18.77 12.25 -13.47
CA PRO A 66 -20.20 12.05 -13.26
C PRO A 66 -21.00 13.35 -13.13
N VAL A 67 -20.37 14.48 -12.81
CA VAL A 67 -21.06 15.78 -12.71
C VAL A 67 -21.61 16.21 -14.07
N VAL A 68 -20.89 15.92 -15.16
CA VAL A 68 -21.27 16.35 -16.51
C VAL A 68 -21.75 15.21 -17.40
N THR A 69 -21.53 13.95 -17.01
CA THR A 69 -22.02 12.78 -17.75
C THR A 69 -23.24 12.12 -17.09
N GLY A 70 -23.43 12.31 -15.78
CA GLY A 70 -24.46 11.65 -14.97
C GLY A 70 -24.20 10.16 -14.72
N VAL A 71 -23.07 9.62 -15.18
CA VAL A 71 -22.73 8.20 -15.09
C VAL A 71 -21.24 7.99 -14.83
N SER A 72 -20.90 6.82 -14.30
CA SER A 72 -19.50 6.41 -14.13
C SER A 72 -18.82 6.18 -15.50
N PRO A 73 -17.49 6.42 -15.62
CA PRO A 73 -16.71 6.11 -16.83
C PRO A 73 -16.80 4.65 -17.28
N TYR A 74 -17.17 3.73 -16.38
CA TYR A 74 -17.36 2.31 -16.72
C TYR A 74 -18.63 2.03 -17.54
N LYS A 75 -19.52 3.01 -17.74
CA LYS A 75 -20.68 2.89 -18.62
C LYS A 75 -20.35 3.33 -20.05
N LEU A 76 -19.48 2.58 -20.73
CA LEU A 76 -18.86 2.96 -22.01
C LEU A 76 -19.83 3.53 -23.07
N PHE A 77 -21.04 2.98 -23.21
CA PHE A 77 -22.02 3.43 -24.20
C PHE A 77 -22.85 4.65 -23.78
N GLU A 78 -22.93 4.92 -22.47
CA GLU A 78 -23.63 6.08 -21.90
C GLU A 78 -22.68 7.23 -21.55
N TYR A 79 -21.37 6.96 -21.50
CA TYR A 79 -20.35 7.89 -21.05
C TYR A 79 -20.07 8.97 -22.10
N ARG A 80 -20.87 10.02 -22.04
CA ARG A 80 -20.73 11.24 -22.85
C ARG A 80 -21.16 12.44 -22.04
N ALA A 81 -20.53 13.59 -22.30
CA ALA A 81 -20.96 14.84 -21.72
C ALA A 81 -22.41 15.15 -22.10
N ARG A 82 -23.17 15.66 -21.13
CA ARG A 82 -24.58 15.98 -21.25
C ARG A 82 -24.78 17.48 -21.07
N GLY A 83 -25.31 18.14 -22.10
CA GLY A 83 -25.53 19.59 -22.10
C GLY A 83 -26.41 20.07 -20.95
N ASP A 84 -27.46 19.30 -20.62
CA ASP A 84 -28.36 19.62 -19.52
C ASP A 84 -27.69 19.61 -18.14
N LEU A 85 -26.74 18.69 -17.91
CA LEU A 85 -25.96 18.63 -16.67
C LEU A 85 -24.90 19.73 -16.58
N ILE A 86 -24.31 20.11 -17.72
CA ILE A 86 -23.40 21.26 -17.80
C ILE A 86 -24.17 22.54 -17.45
N GLU A 87 -25.34 22.76 -18.07
CA GLU A 87 -26.20 23.92 -17.78
C GLU A 87 -26.68 23.93 -16.31
N GLU A 88 -26.96 22.77 -15.72
CA GLU A 88 -27.26 22.66 -14.30
C GLU A 88 -26.07 23.07 -13.42
N LEU A 89 -24.86 22.57 -13.71
CA LEU A 89 -23.65 22.93 -12.99
C LEU A 89 -23.37 24.43 -13.08
N GLU A 90 -23.48 25.02 -14.28
CA GLU A 90 -23.31 26.47 -14.48
C GLU A 90 -24.34 27.28 -13.70
N ARG A 91 -25.61 26.87 -13.69
CA ARG A 91 -26.65 27.52 -12.89
C ARG A 91 -26.34 27.44 -11.40
N ARG A 92 -25.85 26.30 -10.92
CA ARG A 92 -25.44 26.12 -9.51
C ARG A 92 -24.28 27.06 -9.16
N ILE A 93 -23.25 27.14 -10.00
CA ILE A 93 -22.10 28.05 -9.80
C ILE A 93 -22.57 29.51 -9.76
N LYS A 94 -23.35 29.95 -10.76
CA LYS A 94 -23.90 31.32 -10.79
C LYS A 94 -24.78 31.64 -9.58
N SER A 95 -25.50 30.65 -9.05
CA SER A 95 -26.28 30.84 -7.82
C SER A 95 -25.36 31.12 -6.63
N TYR A 96 -24.30 30.32 -6.45
CA TYR A 96 -23.32 30.55 -5.39
C TYR A 96 -22.64 31.92 -5.52
N GLU A 97 -22.28 32.34 -6.73
CA GLU A 97 -21.70 33.67 -6.95
C GLU A 97 -22.66 34.81 -6.56
N ARG A 98 -23.96 34.67 -6.85
CA ARG A 98 -24.98 35.63 -6.39
C ARG A 98 -25.13 35.66 -4.88
N ASP A 99 -24.90 34.53 -4.21
CA ASP A 99 -24.91 34.40 -2.75
C ASP A 99 -23.58 34.88 -2.11
N GLY A 100 -22.65 35.45 -2.90
CA GLY A 100 -21.39 36.03 -2.44
C GLY A 100 -20.22 35.04 -2.36
N TYR A 101 -20.39 33.81 -2.82
CA TYR A 101 -19.31 32.82 -2.90
C TYR A 101 -18.37 33.14 -4.07
N LYS A 102 -17.13 32.66 -3.97
CA LYS A 102 -16.14 32.72 -5.04
C LYS A 102 -15.56 31.33 -5.30
N PRO A 103 -15.35 30.92 -6.55
CA PRO A 103 -14.60 29.71 -6.84
C PRO A 103 -13.14 29.91 -6.42
N MET A 104 -12.59 28.93 -5.71
CA MET A 104 -11.21 28.97 -5.21
C MET A 104 -10.58 27.59 -5.34
N THR A 105 -9.28 27.56 -5.56
CA THR A 105 -8.46 26.36 -5.34
C THR A 105 -8.29 26.12 -3.84
N VAL A 106 -7.93 24.88 -3.46
CA VAL A 106 -7.65 24.54 -2.05
C VAL A 106 -6.51 25.40 -1.47
N GLY A 107 -5.49 25.70 -2.29
CA GLY A 107 -4.37 26.55 -1.89
C GLY A 107 -4.79 27.99 -1.60
N GLU A 108 -5.62 28.59 -2.46
CA GLU A 108 -6.16 29.94 -2.24
C GLU A 108 -7.07 30.00 -1.00
N PHE A 109 -7.86 28.95 -0.77
CA PHE A 109 -8.71 28.85 0.42
C PHE A 109 -7.87 28.85 1.70
N VAL A 110 -6.88 27.96 1.82
CA VAL A 110 -5.97 27.91 2.99
C VAL A 110 -5.21 29.23 3.17
N LYS A 111 -4.71 29.82 2.09
CA LYS A 111 -4.03 31.13 2.13
C LYS A 111 -4.93 32.23 2.69
N SER A 112 -6.18 32.30 2.23
CA SER A 112 -7.15 33.32 2.66
C SER A 112 -7.52 33.17 4.14
N LEU A 113 -7.63 31.93 4.63
CA LEU A 113 -7.86 31.65 6.04
C LEU A 113 -6.71 32.17 6.91
N LYS A 114 -5.46 31.92 6.49
CA LYS A 114 -4.25 32.40 7.18
C LYS A 114 -4.15 33.92 7.19
N GLU A 115 -4.39 34.57 6.04
CA GLU A 115 -4.39 36.04 5.93
C GLU A 115 -5.49 36.68 6.78
N SER A 116 -6.59 35.96 7.01
CA SER A 116 -7.69 36.38 7.89
C SER A 116 -7.44 36.08 9.37
N GLY A 117 -6.25 35.57 9.74
CA GLY A 117 -5.89 35.26 11.13
C GLY A 117 -6.58 34.03 11.72
N ILE A 118 -7.22 33.19 10.90
CA ILE A 118 -7.84 31.95 11.36
C ILE A 118 -6.73 30.94 11.61
N VAL A 119 -6.67 30.38 12.82
CA VAL A 119 -5.67 29.38 13.21
C VAL A 119 -6.21 27.99 12.88
N PRO A 120 -5.40 27.06 12.33
CA PRO A 120 -5.84 25.69 12.09
C PRO A 120 -6.10 24.94 13.40
N GLU A 121 -7.10 24.08 13.41
CA GLU A 121 -7.28 23.12 14.50
C GLU A 121 -6.24 22.00 14.42
N LYS A 122 -5.93 21.34 15.53
CA LYS A 122 -5.03 20.17 15.49
C LYS A 122 -5.76 18.96 14.90
N LEU A 123 -5.19 18.32 13.89
CA LEU A 123 -5.74 17.06 13.37
C LEU A 123 -5.38 15.92 14.33
N GLY A 124 -6.36 15.08 14.68
CA GLY A 124 -6.13 13.84 15.41
C GLY A 124 -5.32 12.82 14.60
N PRO A 125 -4.77 11.78 15.25
CA PRO A 125 -3.97 10.78 14.56
C PRO A 125 -4.80 10.01 13.52
N ILE A 126 -4.17 9.68 12.39
CA ILE A 126 -4.75 8.90 11.30
C ILE A 126 -3.75 7.83 10.85
N LEU A 127 -4.26 6.73 10.31
CA LEU A 127 -3.46 5.60 9.78
C LEU A 127 -3.71 5.43 8.30
N GLU A 128 -2.82 4.75 7.57
CA GLU A 128 -3.03 4.52 6.14
C GLU A 128 -4.39 3.86 5.84
N GLY A 129 -4.99 4.23 4.71
CA GLY A 129 -6.30 3.74 4.34
C GLY A 129 -6.80 4.26 3.00
N ALA A 130 -8.09 4.05 2.78
CA ALA A 130 -8.83 4.41 1.57
C ALA A 130 -9.78 5.57 1.84
N TRP A 131 -10.11 6.37 0.83
CA TRP A 131 -10.99 7.54 0.98
C TRP A 131 -12.35 7.25 1.64
N GLU A 132 -12.89 6.03 1.55
CA GLU A 132 -14.18 5.62 2.14
C GLU A 132 -14.04 4.37 3.03
N MET A 133 -13.31 4.52 4.14
CA MET A 133 -12.95 3.42 5.05
C MET A 133 -14.12 2.54 5.49
N LYS A 134 -15.29 3.12 5.80
CA LYS A 134 -16.45 2.37 6.30
C LYS A 134 -17.01 1.41 5.24
N ARG A 135 -17.11 1.87 3.99
CA ARG A 135 -17.68 1.07 2.90
C ARG A 135 -16.71 0.02 2.37
N CYS A 136 -15.41 0.34 2.31
CA CYS A 136 -14.41 -0.56 1.72
C CYS A 136 -13.43 -1.17 2.69
N ARG A 137 -13.62 -1.01 4.00
CA ARG A 137 -12.70 -1.62 4.98
C ARG A 137 -11.25 -1.19 4.72
N GLY A 138 -11.06 0.05 4.27
CA GLY A 138 -9.76 0.61 3.92
C GLY A 138 -9.01 -0.19 2.86
N VAL A 139 -7.73 -0.43 3.10
CA VAL A 139 -6.86 -1.15 2.17
C VAL A 139 -7.19 -2.64 2.03
N TYR A 140 -7.96 -3.21 2.96
CA TYR A 140 -8.30 -4.63 2.94
C TYR A 140 -9.14 -5.03 1.73
N GLN A 141 -9.96 -4.12 1.20
CA GLN A 141 -10.70 -4.34 -0.04
C GLN A 141 -9.81 -4.64 -1.24
N TRP A 142 -8.55 -4.21 -1.22
CA TRP A 142 -7.57 -4.43 -2.30
C TRP A 142 -6.52 -5.49 -1.95
N MET A 143 -6.53 -5.96 -0.70
CA MET A 143 -5.44 -6.72 -0.08
C MET A 143 -5.98 -7.77 0.88
N GLY A 144 -7.01 -8.49 0.47
CA GLY A 144 -7.60 -9.55 1.28
C GLY A 144 -9.07 -9.86 1.02
N TYR A 145 -9.79 -9.07 0.22
CA TYR A 145 -11.19 -9.33 -0.06
C TYR A 145 -11.44 -9.54 -1.55
N TYR A 146 -11.93 -10.71 -1.93
CA TYR A 146 -12.29 -11.03 -3.31
C TYR A 146 -13.78 -10.71 -3.52
N TYR A 147 -14.08 -9.62 -4.23
CA TYR A 147 -15.46 -9.26 -4.58
C TYR A 147 -16.00 -10.18 -5.69
N ASN A 148 -15.19 -10.53 -6.68
CA ASN A 148 -15.52 -11.46 -7.77
C ASN A 148 -14.58 -12.68 -7.79
N PRO A 149 -15.02 -13.83 -8.33
CA PRO A 149 -14.21 -15.05 -8.32
C PRO A 149 -12.98 -15.03 -9.24
N TYR A 150 -12.92 -14.10 -10.20
CA TYR A 150 -11.76 -13.92 -11.09
C TYR A 150 -10.72 -12.97 -10.53
N GLU A 151 -11.01 -12.27 -9.43
CA GLU A 151 -10.06 -11.36 -8.78
C GLU A 151 -8.83 -12.10 -8.32
N MET A 152 -7.70 -11.40 -8.31
CA MET A 152 -6.39 -11.98 -7.99
C MET A 152 -5.62 -11.02 -7.10
N ASP A 153 -6.29 -10.36 -6.15
CA ASP A 153 -5.73 -9.23 -5.42
C ASP A 153 -4.40 -9.56 -4.75
N VAL A 154 -4.38 -10.64 -3.96
CA VAL A 154 -3.17 -11.10 -3.27
C VAL A 154 -2.08 -11.47 -4.26
N GLU A 155 -2.44 -12.23 -5.30
CA GLU A 155 -1.51 -12.75 -6.28
C GLU A 155 -0.91 -11.66 -7.16
N ILE A 156 -1.73 -10.72 -7.64
CA ILE A 156 -1.27 -9.56 -8.43
C ILE A 156 -0.38 -8.68 -7.58
N ARG A 157 -0.80 -8.32 -6.36
CA ARG A 157 0.04 -7.50 -5.49
C ARG A 157 1.36 -8.21 -5.16
N SER A 158 1.34 -9.52 -4.93
CA SER A 158 2.57 -10.30 -4.71
C SER A 158 3.45 -10.38 -5.96
N LEU A 159 2.83 -10.49 -7.14
CA LEU A 159 3.50 -10.45 -8.43
C LEU A 159 4.14 -9.09 -8.69
N THR A 160 3.50 -7.97 -8.30
CA THR A 160 4.10 -6.63 -8.43
C THR A 160 5.35 -6.46 -7.56
N TYR A 161 5.39 -7.05 -6.36
CA TYR A 161 6.62 -7.10 -5.56
C TYR A 161 7.70 -7.96 -6.23
N THR A 162 7.30 -9.10 -6.82
CA THR A 162 8.21 -9.97 -7.58
C THR A 162 8.81 -9.22 -8.77
N SER A 163 8.00 -8.53 -9.57
CA SER A 163 8.48 -7.77 -10.73
C SER A 163 9.34 -6.58 -10.30
N ARG A 164 8.96 -5.87 -9.23
CA ARG A 164 9.75 -4.77 -8.66
C ARG A 164 11.13 -5.22 -8.24
N LYS A 165 11.24 -6.39 -7.60
CA LYS A 165 12.52 -7.00 -7.22
C LYS A 165 13.46 -7.13 -8.43
N TYR A 166 12.97 -7.67 -9.55
CA TYR A 166 13.78 -7.83 -10.75
C TYR A 166 14.13 -6.48 -11.39
N VAL A 167 13.21 -5.52 -11.40
CA VAL A 167 13.50 -4.16 -11.88
C VAL A 167 14.62 -3.52 -11.06
N LEU A 168 14.55 -3.60 -9.73
CA LEU A 168 15.58 -3.08 -8.83
C LEU A 168 16.93 -3.78 -9.03
N ALA A 169 16.94 -5.10 -9.23
CA ALA A 169 18.15 -5.84 -9.56
C ALA A 169 18.76 -5.41 -10.89
N ALA A 170 17.96 -5.24 -11.94
CA ALA A 170 18.42 -4.76 -13.24
C ALA A 170 18.97 -3.32 -13.13
N MET A 171 18.27 -2.42 -12.44
CA MET A 171 18.74 -1.05 -12.17
C MET A 171 20.09 -1.04 -11.44
N THR A 172 20.22 -1.90 -10.43
CA THR A 172 21.46 -2.04 -9.64
C THR A 172 22.61 -2.52 -10.51
N LEU A 173 22.37 -3.57 -11.31
CA LEU A 173 23.39 -4.15 -12.16
C LEU A 173 23.83 -3.21 -13.30
N VAL A 174 22.90 -2.42 -13.87
CA VAL A 174 23.22 -1.34 -14.82
C VAL A 174 24.16 -0.33 -14.19
N LYS A 175 23.85 0.19 -13.00
CA LYS A 175 24.71 1.14 -12.28
C LYS A 175 26.08 0.54 -11.94
N TRP A 176 26.10 -0.74 -11.57
CA TRP A 176 27.34 -1.46 -11.25
C TRP A 176 28.25 -1.65 -12.48
N ALA A 177 27.67 -1.93 -13.65
CA ALA A 177 28.40 -2.10 -14.90
C ALA A 177 28.83 -0.75 -15.51
N GLU A 178 28.05 0.31 -15.31
CA GLU A 178 28.40 1.67 -15.71
C GLU A 178 29.69 2.14 -15.05
N LYS A 179 29.88 1.83 -13.76
CA LYS A 179 31.14 2.10 -13.02
C LYS A 179 32.36 1.32 -13.55
N ARG A 180 32.17 0.44 -14.55
CA ARG A 180 33.21 -0.41 -15.16
C ARG A 180 33.35 -0.15 -16.66
N ASP A 181 32.85 0.99 -17.13
CA ASP A 181 32.95 1.44 -18.53
C ASP A 181 32.39 0.44 -19.56
N VAL A 182 31.37 -0.32 -19.16
CA VAL A 182 30.64 -1.22 -20.06
C VAL A 182 29.69 -0.41 -20.95
N ASP A 183 29.63 -0.71 -22.25
CA ASP A 183 28.60 -0.14 -23.13
C ASP A 183 27.20 -0.69 -22.77
N LEU A 184 26.30 0.21 -22.40
CA LEU A 184 24.97 -0.09 -21.85
C LEU A 184 23.83 0.58 -22.63
N ALA A 185 24.06 1.04 -23.87
CA ALA A 185 23.04 1.79 -24.63
C ALA A 185 21.70 1.03 -24.74
N MET A 186 21.75 -0.25 -25.14
CA MET A 186 20.57 -1.13 -25.25
C MET A 186 19.94 -1.38 -23.87
N GLU A 187 20.75 -1.67 -22.86
CA GLU A 187 20.29 -1.98 -21.51
C GLU A 187 19.55 -0.82 -20.86
N ARG A 188 19.96 0.43 -21.12
CA ARG A 188 19.25 1.63 -20.64
C ARG A 188 17.88 1.78 -21.29
N GLU A 189 17.76 1.52 -22.59
CA GLU A 189 16.47 1.55 -23.28
C GLU A 189 15.53 0.47 -22.72
N LEU A 190 16.04 -0.75 -22.53
CA LEU A 190 15.28 -1.84 -21.91
C LEU A 190 14.92 -1.52 -20.46
N LEU A 191 15.78 -0.84 -19.71
CA LEU A 191 15.52 -0.46 -18.32
C LEU A 191 14.37 0.54 -18.23
N ASN A 192 14.34 1.54 -19.12
CA ASN A 192 13.21 2.47 -19.21
C ASN A 192 11.89 1.73 -19.52
N LYS A 193 11.93 0.71 -20.39
CA LYS A 193 10.77 -0.16 -20.63
C LYS A 193 10.39 -0.93 -19.36
N ALA A 194 11.34 -1.55 -18.67
CA ALA A 194 11.08 -2.29 -17.43
C ALA A 194 10.44 -1.42 -16.34
N ILE A 195 10.98 -0.21 -16.11
CA ILE A 195 10.44 0.76 -15.14
C ILE A 195 9.03 1.18 -15.54
N LYS A 196 8.80 1.52 -16.81
CA LYS A 196 7.46 1.88 -17.30
C LYS A 196 6.46 0.75 -17.05
N ARG A 197 6.82 -0.49 -17.40
CA ARG A 197 5.99 -1.68 -17.19
C ARG A 197 5.70 -1.90 -15.70
N GLN A 198 6.68 -1.71 -14.82
CA GLN A 198 6.48 -1.81 -13.37
C GLN A 198 5.46 -0.78 -12.87
N LEU A 199 5.60 0.50 -13.27
CA LEU A 199 4.67 1.55 -12.86
C LEU A 199 3.23 1.27 -13.34
N LEU A 200 3.08 0.72 -14.56
CA LEU A 200 1.78 0.31 -15.09
C LEU A 200 1.22 -0.93 -14.38
N ALA A 201 2.07 -1.82 -13.87
CA ALA A 201 1.64 -2.98 -13.09
C ALA A 201 1.12 -2.63 -11.69
N GLU A 202 1.48 -1.46 -11.16
CA GLU A 202 1.08 -1.00 -9.82
C GLU A 202 -0.17 -0.12 -9.81
N VAL A 203 -0.85 0.05 -10.97
CA VAL A 203 -2.11 0.79 -11.03
C VAL A 203 -3.16 0.17 -10.11
N SER A 204 -3.95 1.02 -9.44
CA SER A 204 -4.92 0.58 -8.45
C SER A 204 -6.04 -0.27 -9.05
N ASP A 205 -6.43 0.01 -10.29
CA ASP A 205 -7.65 -0.52 -10.90
C ASP A 205 -7.68 -2.05 -10.96
N SER A 206 -6.54 -2.69 -11.26
CA SER A 206 -6.42 -4.15 -11.35
C SER A 206 -6.63 -4.91 -10.05
N THR A 207 -6.58 -4.20 -8.93
CA THR A 207 -6.80 -4.74 -7.57
C THR A 207 -7.77 -3.82 -6.82
N GLY A 208 -8.62 -3.10 -7.56
CA GLY A 208 -9.49 -2.04 -7.06
C GLY A 208 -10.68 -2.56 -6.28
N TRP A 209 -11.71 -1.73 -6.05
CA TRP A 209 -12.89 -2.19 -5.30
C TRP A 209 -13.65 -3.32 -5.98
N ARG A 210 -13.71 -3.29 -7.33
CA ARG A 210 -14.43 -4.23 -8.18
C ARG A 210 -13.74 -4.27 -9.55
N PRO A 211 -12.49 -4.74 -9.61
CA PRO A 211 -11.76 -4.78 -10.87
C PRO A 211 -12.54 -5.63 -11.87
N THR A 212 -12.49 -5.25 -13.13
CA THR A 212 -12.95 -6.07 -14.25
C THR A 212 -11.90 -7.13 -14.59
N PHE A 213 -12.32 -8.19 -15.26
CA PHE A 213 -11.38 -9.23 -15.73
C PHE A 213 -10.23 -8.66 -16.58
N VAL A 214 -10.50 -7.64 -17.39
CA VAL A 214 -9.48 -7.00 -18.24
C VAL A 214 -8.48 -6.21 -17.40
N GLU A 215 -8.94 -5.47 -16.38
CA GLU A 215 -8.06 -4.75 -15.46
C GLU A 215 -7.17 -5.72 -14.68
N VAL A 216 -7.71 -6.84 -14.18
CA VAL A 216 -6.91 -7.91 -13.55
C VAL A 216 -5.80 -8.40 -14.50
N GLY A 217 -6.15 -8.72 -15.75
CA GLY A 217 -5.20 -9.19 -16.76
C GLY A 217 -4.12 -8.16 -17.12
N TYR A 218 -4.44 -6.86 -17.07
CA TYR A 218 -3.51 -5.77 -17.38
C TYR A 218 -2.28 -5.80 -16.47
N SER A 219 -2.46 -5.73 -15.15
CA SER A 219 -1.33 -5.70 -14.22
C SER A 219 -0.51 -6.99 -14.21
N ILE A 220 -1.14 -8.13 -14.47
CA ILE A 220 -0.43 -9.41 -14.65
C ILE A 220 0.52 -9.33 -15.86
N ASN A 221 0.01 -8.85 -17.00
CA ASN A 221 0.80 -8.70 -18.21
C ASN A 221 1.95 -7.69 -18.02
N GLU A 222 1.66 -6.53 -17.45
CA GLU A 222 2.66 -5.49 -17.20
C GLU A 222 3.75 -5.97 -16.22
N SER A 223 3.38 -6.72 -15.17
CA SER A 223 4.34 -7.33 -14.23
C SER A 223 5.28 -8.32 -14.93
N HIS A 224 4.73 -9.23 -15.75
CA HIS A 224 5.55 -10.18 -16.50
C HIS A 224 6.45 -9.50 -17.53
N MET A 225 5.99 -8.43 -18.18
CA MET A 225 6.81 -7.63 -19.09
C MET A 225 7.96 -6.92 -18.35
N ALA A 226 7.71 -6.40 -17.15
CA ALA A 226 8.75 -5.82 -16.30
C ALA A 226 9.82 -6.87 -15.92
N ILE A 227 9.40 -8.08 -15.54
CA ILE A 227 10.30 -9.21 -15.26
C ILE A 227 11.12 -9.57 -16.51
N TYR A 228 10.45 -9.74 -17.66
CA TYR A 228 11.08 -10.13 -18.91
C TYR A 228 12.20 -9.16 -19.32
N TYR A 229 11.92 -7.85 -19.33
CA TYR A 229 12.94 -6.86 -19.69
C TYR A 229 14.08 -6.82 -18.66
N SER A 230 13.76 -6.95 -17.37
CA SER A 230 14.76 -6.98 -16.30
C SER A 230 15.72 -8.17 -16.42
N LEU A 231 15.19 -9.37 -16.66
CA LEU A 231 16.01 -10.57 -16.88
C LEU A 231 16.87 -10.46 -18.14
N ARG A 232 16.34 -9.85 -19.22
CA ARG A 232 17.14 -9.60 -20.43
C ARG A 232 18.31 -8.65 -20.18
N ILE A 233 18.11 -7.60 -19.39
CA ILE A 233 19.18 -6.68 -18.98
C ILE A 233 20.22 -7.46 -18.16
N ILE A 234 19.76 -8.22 -17.17
CA ILE A 234 20.62 -9.00 -16.28
C ILE A 234 21.51 -9.97 -17.06
N GLU A 235 20.93 -10.77 -17.96
CA GLU A 235 21.68 -11.72 -18.77
C GLU A 235 22.60 -11.04 -19.80
N SER A 236 22.21 -9.88 -20.33
CA SER A 236 23.08 -9.11 -21.22
C SER A 236 24.33 -8.60 -20.49
N ILE A 237 24.14 -8.01 -19.30
CA ILE A 237 25.26 -7.48 -18.50
C ILE A 237 26.14 -8.60 -17.98
N LYS A 238 25.56 -9.73 -17.53
CA LYS A 238 26.34 -10.92 -17.11
C LYS A 238 27.29 -11.36 -18.23
N ARG A 239 26.83 -11.38 -19.49
CA ARG A 239 27.67 -11.70 -20.65
C ARG A 239 28.73 -10.63 -20.92
N LYS A 240 28.37 -9.35 -20.96
CA LYS A 240 29.31 -8.24 -21.20
C LYS A 240 30.41 -8.15 -20.13
N CYS A 241 30.10 -8.53 -18.89
CA CYS A 241 31.02 -8.48 -17.76
C CYS A 241 31.66 -9.83 -17.42
N ASN A 242 31.42 -10.87 -18.23
CA ASN A 242 31.89 -12.25 -17.98
C ASN A 242 31.56 -12.78 -16.56
N LEU A 243 30.39 -12.40 -16.02
CA LEU A 243 29.88 -12.92 -14.76
C LEU A 243 29.36 -14.34 -14.97
N LYS A 244 30.07 -15.33 -14.43
CA LYS A 244 29.73 -16.75 -14.56
C LYS A 244 28.91 -17.25 -13.37
N GLY A 245 28.01 -18.18 -13.64
CA GLY A 245 27.18 -18.82 -12.61
C GLY A 245 26.10 -17.90 -12.04
N LYS A 246 25.66 -18.22 -10.82
CA LYS A 246 24.69 -17.42 -10.07
C LYS A 246 25.38 -16.19 -9.47
N VAL A 247 24.72 -15.05 -9.57
CA VAL A 247 25.20 -13.77 -9.04
C VAL A 247 24.20 -13.28 -7.99
N LEU A 248 24.72 -12.84 -6.84
CA LEU A 248 23.95 -12.14 -5.83
C LEU A 248 24.04 -10.64 -6.09
N ILE A 249 22.87 -10.01 -6.27
CA ILE A 249 22.69 -8.57 -6.44
C ILE A 249 22.02 -8.04 -5.17
N ASP A 250 22.71 -7.18 -4.45
CA ASP A 250 22.17 -6.48 -3.27
C ASP A 250 21.67 -5.10 -3.70
N THR A 251 20.35 -4.93 -3.78
CA THR A 251 19.74 -3.71 -4.31
C THR A 251 19.79 -2.51 -3.35
N TRP A 252 20.17 -2.73 -2.09
CA TRP A 252 20.40 -1.66 -1.11
C TRP A 252 21.79 -1.06 -1.27
N SER A 253 22.81 -1.90 -1.16
CA SER A 253 24.23 -1.48 -1.21
C SER A 253 24.72 -1.20 -2.62
N GLY A 254 24.10 -1.81 -3.62
CA GLY A 254 24.56 -1.80 -5.00
C GLY A 254 25.64 -2.85 -5.29
N ASP A 255 25.93 -3.73 -4.34
CA ASP A 255 26.94 -4.78 -4.50
C ASP A 255 26.46 -5.91 -5.41
N VAL A 256 27.41 -6.39 -6.23
CA VAL A 256 27.21 -7.52 -7.14
C VAL A 256 28.39 -8.47 -6.95
N LYS A 257 28.10 -9.72 -6.55
CA LYS A 257 29.13 -10.73 -6.27
C LYS A 257 28.66 -12.13 -6.66
N PRO A 258 29.58 -13.09 -6.87
CA PRO A 258 29.19 -14.49 -7.04
C PRO A 258 28.30 -14.94 -5.89
N ALA A 259 27.21 -15.65 -6.20
CA ALA A 259 26.34 -16.20 -5.18
C ALA A 259 27.00 -17.43 -4.54
N GLU A 260 27.21 -17.39 -3.24
CA GLU A 260 27.62 -18.58 -2.48
C GLU A 260 26.39 -19.44 -2.20
N GLU A 261 26.47 -20.74 -2.49
CA GLU A 261 25.42 -21.68 -2.08
C GLU A 261 25.51 -21.91 -0.57
N THR A 262 24.86 -21.05 0.21
CA THR A 262 24.71 -21.28 1.63
C THR A 262 23.59 -22.29 1.84
N LYS A 263 23.96 -23.56 2.09
CA LYS A 263 23.02 -24.54 2.65
C LYS A 263 22.70 -24.13 4.08
N VAL A 264 21.69 -23.28 4.26
CA VAL A 264 21.16 -22.97 5.59
C VAL A 264 20.54 -24.26 6.13
N LYS A 265 21.19 -24.87 7.12
CA LYS A 265 20.60 -26.00 7.85
C LYS A 265 19.38 -25.47 8.58
N ARG A 266 18.20 -25.88 8.14
CA ARG A 266 16.93 -25.56 8.79
C ARG A 266 16.61 -26.67 9.77
N LYS A 267 16.42 -26.33 11.04
CA LYS A 267 15.88 -27.26 12.04
C LYS A 267 14.41 -26.93 12.23
N GLU A 268 13.56 -27.92 12.02
CA GLU A 268 12.12 -27.78 12.26
C GLU A 268 11.84 -27.68 13.76
N VAL A 269 10.95 -26.78 14.14
CA VAL A 269 10.56 -26.46 15.53
C VAL A 269 9.07 -26.19 15.59
N THR A 270 8.51 -26.12 16.81
CA THR A 270 7.13 -25.68 17.01
C THR A 270 6.99 -24.18 16.77
N LEU A 271 5.78 -23.73 16.44
CA LEU A 271 5.48 -22.31 16.26
C LEU A 271 5.84 -21.50 17.52
N PRO A 272 6.53 -20.35 17.38
CA PRO A 272 6.90 -19.51 18.51
C PRO A 272 5.75 -18.61 19.01
N LEU A 273 4.58 -18.66 18.35
CA LEU A 273 3.39 -17.86 18.64
C LEU A 273 2.14 -18.74 18.68
N ASN A 274 1.13 -18.30 19.43
CA ASN A 274 -0.20 -18.89 19.38
C ASN A 274 -0.93 -18.37 18.13
N ILE A 275 -1.00 -19.21 17.09
CA ILE A 275 -1.64 -18.90 15.82
C ILE A 275 -2.91 -19.76 15.69
N GLU A 276 -4.06 -19.10 15.55
CA GLU A 276 -5.32 -19.73 15.17
C GLU A 276 -5.44 -19.71 13.64
N TRP A 277 -5.48 -20.89 13.02
CA TRP A 277 -5.74 -21.05 11.59
C TRP A 277 -7.24 -21.07 11.33
N VAL A 278 -7.72 -20.31 10.34
CA VAL A 278 -9.15 -20.16 10.07
C VAL A 278 -9.55 -20.62 8.66
N GLY A 279 -10.71 -21.26 8.57
CA GLY A 279 -11.53 -21.47 7.36
C GLY A 279 -10.86 -22.09 6.14
N GLY A 280 -9.89 -22.98 6.33
CA GLY A 280 -9.25 -23.73 5.24
C GLY A 280 -8.50 -24.96 5.76
N GLU A 281 -8.01 -25.79 4.83
CA GLU A 281 -6.93 -26.72 5.16
C GLU A 281 -5.64 -25.94 5.26
N VAL A 282 -4.89 -26.15 6.33
CA VAL A 282 -3.61 -25.50 6.54
C VAL A 282 -2.54 -26.53 6.82
N GLU A 283 -1.49 -26.49 6.02
CA GLU A 283 -0.23 -27.18 6.25
C GLU A 283 0.81 -26.11 6.57
N HIS A 284 1.60 -26.30 7.62
CA HIS A 284 2.63 -25.34 7.98
C HIS A 284 3.88 -26.02 8.49
N HIS A 285 5.02 -25.38 8.23
CA HIS A 285 6.33 -25.76 8.76
C HIS A 285 6.98 -24.55 9.40
N CYS A 286 7.61 -24.76 10.55
CA CYS A 286 8.36 -23.71 11.24
C CYS A 286 9.80 -24.13 11.40
N TYR A 287 10.72 -23.26 10.98
CA TYR A 287 12.15 -23.51 11.03
C TYR A 287 12.83 -22.43 11.86
N ILE A 288 13.73 -22.83 12.76
CA ILE A 288 14.63 -21.88 13.41
C ILE A 288 15.80 -21.56 12.47
N LEU A 289 16.04 -20.27 12.24
CA LEU A 289 17.16 -19.76 11.43
C LEU A 289 18.31 -19.26 12.30
N SER A 290 17.99 -18.71 13.47
CA SER A 290 18.92 -18.37 14.57
C SER A 290 18.14 -18.30 15.89
N ASP A 291 18.81 -18.02 17.01
CA ASP A 291 18.21 -18.03 18.35
C ASP A 291 16.95 -17.13 18.51
N ASP A 292 16.85 -16.12 17.67
CA ASP A 292 15.84 -15.05 17.68
C ASP A 292 15.06 -14.93 16.37
N GLU A 293 15.24 -15.85 15.41
CA GLU A 293 14.59 -15.77 14.10
C GLU A 293 14.02 -17.12 13.65
N TYR A 294 12.74 -17.09 13.28
CA TYR A 294 11.98 -18.24 12.81
C TYR A 294 11.38 -17.96 11.45
N LEU A 295 11.40 -18.94 10.56
CA LEU A 295 10.72 -18.94 9.27
C LEU A 295 9.48 -19.83 9.37
N ILE A 296 8.31 -19.28 9.06
CA ILE A 296 7.05 -20.02 8.97
C ILE A 296 6.63 -20.06 7.50
N GLN A 297 6.53 -21.27 6.95
CA GLN A 297 6.00 -21.52 5.62
C GLN A 297 4.63 -22.16 5.77
N VAL A 298 3.63 -21.62 5.09
CA VAL A 298 2.23 -22.03 5.26
C VAL A 298 1.62 -22.26 3.89
N LYS A 299 0.94 -23.38 3.73
CA LYS A 299 0.10 -23.65 2.57
C LYS A 299 -1.36 -23.67 3.00
N ILE A 300 -2.16 -22.79 2.41
CA ILE A 300 -3.58 -22.62 2.76
C ILE A 300 -4.44 -22.98 1.56
N ARG A 301 -5.40 -23.90 1.76
CA ARG A 301 -6.50 -24.16 0.83
C ARG A 301 -7.82 -23.66 1.43
N PRO A 302 -8.33 -22.51 0.99
CA PRO A 302 -9.58 -21.94 1.50
C PRO A 302 -10.77 -22.89 1.32
N ARG A 303 -11.57 -23.08 2.38
CA ARG A 303 -12.82 -23.85 2.35
C ARG A 303 -14.04 -23.05 2.81
N GLY A 304 -13.83 -21.89 3.43
CA GLY A 304 -14.88 -21.02 3.98
C GLY A 304 -14.87 -19.61 3.38
N LYS A 305 -15.75 -18.76 3.93
CA LYS A 305 -15.82 -17.34 3.53
C LYS A 305 -14.61 -16.53 3.96
N VAL A 306 -13.92 -16.95 5.02
CA VAL A 306 -12.72 -16.31 5.55
C VAL A 306 -11.67 -17.41 5.73
N SER A 307 -10.45 -17.19 5.27
CA SER A 307 -9.31 -18.08 5.52
C SER A 307 -8.07 -17.29 5.93
N GLY A 308 -7.12 -17.94 6.59
CA GLY A 308 -5.86 -17.30 6.96
C GLY A 308 -5.46 -17.61 8.40
N MET A 309 -4.87 -16.62 9.07
CA MET A 309 -4.41 -16.76 10.44
C MET A 309 -4.82 -15.60 11.33
N LYS A 310 -5.06 -15.91 12.59
CA LYS A 310 -5.31 -14.95 13.67
C LYS A 310 -4.34 -15.17 14.81
N ILE A 311 -3.95 -14.07 15.45
CA ILE A 311 -3.10 -14.05 16.64
C ILE A 311 -3.83 -13.21 17.69
N PRO A 312 -3.86 -13.62 18.96
CA PRO A 312 -4.47 -12.84 20.02
C PRO A 312 -3.86 -11.43 20.11
N LEU A 313 -4.72 -10.41 20.20
CA LEU A 313 -4.30 -9.04 20.45
C LEU A 313 -4.08 -8.85 21.96
N ALA A 314 -2.85 -9.08 22.41
CA ALA A 314 -2.50 -9.06 23.82
C ALA A 314 -2.35 -7.65 24.41
N LYS A 315 -2.11 -6.64 23.57
CA LYS A 315 -1.85 -5.25 23.96
C LYS A 315 -2.79 -4.29 23.24
N ASP A 316 -2.96 -3.11 23.81
CA ASP A 316 -3.70 -1.99 23.23
C ASP A 316 -2.82 -1.10 22.35
N TYR A 317 -1.66 -1.60 21.94
CA TYR A 317 -0.75 -0.96 21.00
C TYR A 317 -0.15 -2.01 20.07
N ILE A 318 0.35 -1.54 18.92
CA ILE A 318 1.18 -2.32 18.01
C ILE A 318 2.36 -1.47 17.54
N PHE A 319 3.32 -2.12 16.90
CA PHE A 319 4.39 -1.46 16.17
C PHE A 319 4.26 -1.78 14.69
N TYR A 320 4.54 -0.83 13.81
CA TYR A 320 4.64 -1.12 12.38
C TYR A 320 5.48 -0.06 11.68
N SER A 321 5.82 -0.29 10.41
CA SER A 321 6.45 0.72 9.57
C SER A 321 5.41 1.34 8.63
N PRO A 322 5.08 2.63 8.78
CA PRO A 322 4.16 3.30 7.89
C PRO A 322 4.69 3.37 6.45
N SER A 323 3.77 3.45 5.51
CA SER A 323 4.07 3.71 4.10
C SER A 323 4.87 5.00 3.93
N LEU A 324 5.88 4.97 3.05
CA LEU A 324 6.88 6.05 2.87
C LEU A 324 7.78 6.30 4.09
N ALA A 325 7.80 5.37 5.05
CA ALA A 325 8.66 5.36 6.23
C ALA A 325 9.18 3.94 6.52
N ASP A 326 9.55 3.21 5.46
CA ASP A 326 9.91 1.79 5.52
C ASP A 326 11.16 1.47 6.35
N ASP A 327 11.93 2.50 6.72
CA ASP A 327 13.18 2.46 7.46
C ASP A 327 13.06 2.77 8.96
N ARG A 328 11.83 2.88 9.47
CA ARG A 328 11.58 3.09 10.90
C ARG A 328 10.36 2.32 11.40
N ILE A 329 10.28 2.18 12.71
CA ILE A 329 9.16 1.54 13.40
C ILE A 329 8.46 2.60 14.24
N GLU A 330 7.15 2.65 14.12
CA GLU A 330 6.30 3.53 14.91
C GLU A 330 5.38 2.70 15.81
N ARG A 331 5.23 3.16 17.05
CA ARG A 331 4.27 2.61 18.00
C ARG A 331 2.96 3.39 17.88
N ILE A 332 1.86 2.69 17.70
CA ILE A 332 0.52 3.30 17.73
C ILE A 332 -0.31 2.69 18.86
N TYR A 333 -1.08 3.52 19.55
CA TYR A 333 -2.04 3.06 20.56
C TYR A 333 -3.42 2.93 19.91
N LEU A 334 -4.03 1.76 20.05
CA LEU A 334 -5.30 1.42 19.39
C LEU A 334 -6.49 2.22 19.95
N ASN A 335 -6.35 2.77 21.15
CA ASN A 335 -7.34 3.61 21.81
C ASN A 335 -7.35 5.06 21.27
N ASP A 336 -6.31 5.48 20.54
CA ASP A 336 -6.26 6.80 19.89
C ASP A 336 -7.18 6.88 18.65
N TYR A 337 -7.75 5.75 18.25
CA TYR A 337 -8.61 5.61 17.08
C TYR A 337 -10.01 5.17 17.50
N ALA A 338 -11.04 5.85 17.01
CA ALA A 338 -12.45 5.60 17.31
C ALA A 338 -13.01 4.35 16.62
N CYS A 339 -12.38 3.85 15.55
CA CYS A 339 -12.84 2.67 14.83
C CYS A 339 -12.69 1.38 15.65
N ASP A 340 -13.51 0.38 15.30
CA ASP A 340 -13.43 -0.98 15.87
C ASP A 340 -12.35 -1.84 15.21
N LYS A 341 -12.06 -1.57 13.93
CA LYS A 341 -11.10 -2.30 13.12
C LYS A 341 -10.10 -1.34 12.51
N ILE A 342 -8.87 -1.81 12.35
CA ILE A 342 -7.81 -1.10 11.63
C ILE A 342 -7.27 -2.05 10.56
N TYR A 343 -6.98 -1.50 9.39
CA TYR A 343 -6.45 -2.25 8.25
C TYR A 343 -5.15 -1.58 7.80
N LEU A 344 -4.01 -2.27 7.94
CA LEU A 344 -2.70 -1.71 7.57
C LEU A 344 -2.09 -2.49 6.39
N PRO A 345 -1.51 -1.81 5.39
CA PRO A 345 -0.96 -2.47 4.19
C PRO A 345 0.36 -3.20 4.45
N LEU A 346 1.15 -2.70 5.42
CA LEU A 346 2.49 -3.19 5.77
C LEU A 346 3.39 -3.33 4.52
N PRO A 347 3.80 -2.21 3.88
CA PRO A 347 4.55 -2.23 2.62
C PRO A 347 5.95 -2.85 2.76
N ASN A 348 6.64 -2.68 3.89
CA ASN A 348 7.85 -3.43 4.19
C ASN A 348 7.56 -4.79 4.89
N GLY A 349 6.28 -5.10 5.13
CA GLY A 349 5.82 -6.36 5.74
C GLY A 349 5.93 -6.46 7.26
N LEU A 350 6.40 -5.41 7.96
CA LEU A 350 6.70 -5.46 9.40
C LEU A 350 5.49 -5.13 10.28
N LEU A 351 5.26 -5.97 11.29
CA LEU A 351 4.31 -5.75 12.38
C LEU A 351 4.88 -6.26 13.71
N GLY A 352 5.07 -5.38 14.69
CA GLY A 352 5.35 -5.75 16.07
C GLY A 352 4.06 -5.94 16.86
N ILE A 353 3.90 -7.13 17.44
CA ILE A 353 2.74 -7.50 18.26
C ILE A 353 3.02 -7.36 19.77
N GLU A 354 4.31 -7.31 20.13
CA GLU A 354 4.83 -7.05 21.49
C GLU A 354 6.17 -6.31 21.36
N GLU A 355 6.76 -5.85 22.47
CA GLU A 355 8.01 -5.08 22.47
C GLU A 355 9.20 -5.79 21.83
N LYS A 356 9.20 -7.13 21.85
CA LYS A 356 10.30 -7.95 21.32
C LYS A 356 9.80 -9.05 20.39
N THR A 357 8.63 -8.88 19.79
CA THR A 357 8.04 -9.93 18.94
C THR A 357 7.48 -9.29 17.69
N PHE A 358 8.16 -9.52 16.57
CA PHE A 358 7.83 -8.95 15.28
C PHE A 358 7.52 -10.03 14.25
N ILE A 359 6.53 -9.78 13.42
CA ILE A 359 6.15 -10.56 12.25
C ILE A 359 6.63 -9.76 11.02
N VAL A 360 7.36 -10.41 10.13
CA VAL A 360 7.70 -9.86 8.82
C VAL A 360 7.11 -10.78 7.76
N LYS A 361 6.06 -10.33 7.05
CA LYS A 361 5.50 -11.10 5.92
C LYS A 361 6.36 -10.91 4.67
N ASN A 362 6.46 -11.96 3.85
CA ASN A 362 7.06 -11.87 2.53
C ASN A 362 6.01 -11.40 1.51
N ASN A 363 6.11 -10.15 1.07
CA ASN A 363 5.13 -9.56 0.15
C ASN A 363 5.18 -10.18 -1.25
N GLU A 364 6.27 -10.85 -1.65
CA GLU A 364 6.30 -11.63 -2.91
C GLU A 364 5.48 -12.93 -2.86
N LYS A 365 5.19 -13.40 -1.64
CA LYS A 365 4.38 -14.61 -1.40
C LYS A 365 2.95 -14.26 -1.00
N MET A 366 2.79 -13.12 -0.35
CA MET A 366 1.51 -12.66 0.19
C MET A 366 1.58 -11.18 0.53
N HIS A 367 1.07 -10.35 -0.37
CA HIS A 367 0.82 -8.94 -0.04
C HIS A 367 -0.61 -8.72 0.46
N LEU A 368 -0.86 -9.13 1.71
CA LEU A 368 -2.13 -8.90 2.42
C LEU A 368 -2.05 -7.71 3.37
N ALA A 369 -3.18 -7.05 3.57
CA ALA A 369 -3.35 -6.12 4.67
C ALA A 369 -3.53 -6.90 5.97
N VAL A 370 -2.95 -6.39 7.06
CA VAL A 370 -3.27 -6.89 8.40
C VAL A 370 -4.57 -6.26 8.88
N THR A 371 -5.43 -7.06 9.48
CA THR A 371 -6.64 -6.62 10.19
C THR A 371 -6.36 -6.64 11.69
N ILE A 372 -6.59 -5.52 12.37
CA ILE A 372 -6.56 -5.45 13.84
C ILE A 372 -7.99 -5.23 14.29
N ASP A 373 -8.57 -6.22 14.97
CA ASP A 373 -9.95 -6.19 15.45
C ASP A 373 -9.95 -5.95 16.95
N LYS A 374 -10.29 -4.71 17.36
CA LYS A 374 -10.22 -4.26 18.76
C LYS A 374 -11.31 -4.88 19.62
N ASN A 375 -12.44 -5.23 19.02
CA ASN A 375 -13.59 -5.79 19.71
C ASN A 375 -13.43 -7.29 19.93
N ASN A 376 -13.00 -8.01 18.90
CA ASN A 376 -12.74 -9.45 18.98
C ASN A 376 -11.32 -9.80 19.45
N LYS A 377 -10.48 -8.79 19.74
CA LYS A 377 -9.13 -8.92 20.30
C LYS A 377 -8.22 -9.86 19.49
N TYR A 378 -8.12 -9.65 18.18
CA TYR A 378 -7.15 -10.36 17.35
C TYR A 378 -6.47 -9.48 16.30
N ILE A 379 -5.31 -9.94 15.88
CA ILE A 379 -4.57 -9.49 14.70
C ILE A 379 -4.70 -10.60 13.65
N GLY A 380 -5.11 -10.27 12.43
CA GLY A 380 -5.42 -11.24 11.39
C GLY A 380 -4.72 -10.93 10.07
N PHE A 381 -4.13 -11.96 9.47
CA PHE A 381 -3.75 -11.98 8.06
C PHE A 381 -4.77 -12.88 7.36
N LEU A 382 -5.79 -12.25 6.79
CA LEU A 382 -7.02 -12.91 6.37
C LEU A 382 -7.28 -12.66 4.89
N VAL A 383 -7.90 -13.65 4.26
CA VAL A 383 -8.50 -13.55 2.94
C VAL A 383 -9.98 -13.88 3.04
N GLU A 384 -10.80 -13.16 2.29
CA GLU A 384 -12.26 -13.27 2.28
C GLU A 384 -12.77 -13.57 0.88
N ASN A 385 -13.80 -14.44 0.81
CA ASN A 385 -14.49 -14.85 -0.41
C ASN A 385 -13.57 -15.42 -1.50
N VAL A 386 -12.48 -16.06 -1.09
CA VAL A 386 -11.54 -16.68 -2.03
C VAL A 386 -12.23 -17.82 -2.78
N PRO A 387 -12.04 -17.91 -4.12
CA PRO A 387 -12.48 -19.07 -4.88
C PRO A 387 -11.90 -20.38 -4.34
N PRO A 388 -12.71 -21.47 -4.26
CA PRO A 388 -12.32 -22.70 -3.57
C PRO A 388 -11.19 -23.49 -4.26
N HIS A 389 -10.86 -23.16 -5.50
CA HIS A 389 -9.77 -23.81 -6.25
C HIS A 389 -8.40 -23.17 -6.00
N ARG A 390 -8.32 -22.08 -5.23
CA ARG A 390 -7.06 -21.40 -4.96
C ARG A 390 -6.29 -22.06 -3.83
N THR A 391 -4.98 -21.93 -3.91
CA THR A 391 -4.06 -22.34 -2.86
C THR A 391 -3.04 -21.23 -2.72
N PHE A 392 -2.72 -20.89 -1.48
CA PHE A 392 -1.70 -19.89 -1.21
C PHE A 392 -0.50 -20.52 -0.52
N ASP A 393 0.69 -20.13 -0.97
CA ASP A 393 1.97 -20.49 -0.35
C ASP A 393 2.55 -19.23 0.31
N TRP A 394 2.28 -19.13 1.60
CA TRP A 394 2.55 -17.99 2.47
C TRP A 394 3.89 -18.15 3.20
N GLU A 395 4.57 -17.04 3.44
CA GLU A 395 5.85 -17.01 4.16
C GLU A 395 5.90 -15.84 5.13
N PHE A 396 6.26 -16.13 6.39
CA PHE A 396 6.45 -15.16 7.45
C PHE A 396 7.75 -15.42 8.21
N TYR A 397 8.32 -14.36 8.77
CA TYR A 397 9.41 -14.44 9.73
C TYR A 397 8.91 -13.94 11.09
N ILE A 398 9.22 -14.69 12.15
CA ILE A 398 9.06 -14.22 13.52
C ILE A 398 10.45 -13.85 14.04
N ILE A 399 10.61 -12.61 14.47
CA ILE A 399 11.91 -12.06 14.89
C ILE A 399 11.78 -11.45 16.28
N LYS A 400 12.69 -11.83 17.19
CA LYS A 400 12.68 -11.41 18.59
C LYS A 400 13.56 -10.19 18.93
N ASP A 401 13.95 -9.45 17.90
CA ASP A 401 14.77 -8.23 17.98
C ASP A 401 14.26 -7.19 16.99
N GLU A 402 14.04 -5.97 17.46
CA GLU A 402 13.45 -4.87 16.67
C GLU A 402 14.32 -4.47 15.48
N LYS A 403 15.63 -4.28 15.70
CA LYS A 403 16.56 -3.83 14.64
C LYS A 403 16.71 -4.89 13.56
N LYS A 404 16.80 -6.15 13.97
CA LYS A 404 16.86 -7.29 13.07
C LYS A 404 15.56 -7.46 12.28
N ALA A 405 14.40 -7.25 12.93
CA ALA A 405 13.11 -7.30 12.27
C ALA A 405 12.99 -6.24 11.18
N LEU A 406 13.32 -4.98 11.51
CA LEU A 406 13.32 -3.87 10.55
C LEU A 406 14.27 -4.13 9.39
N ARG A 407 15.50 -4.56 9.68
CA ARG A 407 16.47 -4.92 8.64
C ARG A 407 15.95 -6.03 7.74
N ARG A 408 15.34 -7.08 8.30
CA ARG A 408 14.75 -8.17 7.49
C ARG A 408 13.59 -7.67 6.64
N ALA A 409 12.71 -6.84 7.18
CA ALA A 409 11.60 -6.23 6.44
C ALA A 409 12.09 -5.44 5.23
N ILE A 410 13.11 -4.60 5.44
CA ILE A 410 13.77 -3.84 4.37
C ILE A 410 14.42 -4.77 3.34
N GLU A 411 15.26 -5.72 3.78
CA GLU A 411 15.98 -6.65 2.91
C GLU A 411 15.05 -7.61 2.16
N LEU A 412 13.84 -7.85 2.64
CA LEU A 412 12.87 -8.75 2.00
C LEU A 412 11.97 -7.99 1.03
N ASN A 413 11.42 -6.86 1.47
CA ASN A 413 10.27 -6.24 0.81
C ASN A 413 10.56 -4.86 0.22
N VAL A 414 11.67 -4.20 0.56
CA VAL A 414 11.97 -2.83 0.10
C VAL A 414 13.14 -2.85 -0.88
N TYR A 415 14.27 -3.38 -0.43
CA TYR A 415 15.52 -3.52 -1.20
C TYR A 415 15.97 -4.99 -1.18
N PRO A 416 15.33 -5.83 -1.99
CA PRO A 416 15.58 -7.26 -2.01
C PRO A 416 17.00 -7.62 -2.47
N LYS A 417 17.54 -8.67 -1.87
CA LYS A 417 18.71 -9.39 -2.40
C LYS A 417 18.24 -10.42 -3.43
N VAL A 418 18.82 -10.40 -4.63
CA VAL A 418 18.36 -11.22 -5.75
C VAL A 418 19.49 -12.11 -6.25
N ILE A 419 19.22 -13.42 -6.36
CA ILE A 419 20.14 -14.39 -6.95
C ILE A 419 19.66 -14.69 -8.37
N VAL A 420 20.49 -14.42 -9.37
CA VAL A 420 20.19 -14.53 -10.81
C VAL A 420 21.29 -15.18 -11.63
#